data_AF-A0A536SWA6-F1
#
_entry.id   AF-A0A536SWA6-F1
#
_cell.length_a   1.000
_cell.length_b   1.000
_cell.length_c   1.000
_cell.angle_alpha   90.00
_cell.angle_beta   90.00
_cell.angle_gamma   90.00
#
_symmetry.space_group_name_H-M   'P 1'
#
loop_
_entity.id
_entity.type
_entity.pdbx_description
1 polymer ?
#
loop_
_entity_poly.entity_id
_entity_poly.type
_entity_poly.pdbx_seq_one_letter_code
_entity_poly.pdbx_strand_id
1 'polypeptide(L)'
;MRQLKRIAGELTRLVRQAEPAFFMGDMNDAWHPQRILKQAGFVSCFAALGMQSPPTFQCYPTANIQPVEPTVTEAIDLIVANKYARAVAAGVPQCYGEDTAPSDHWPVQAVYQLT
;
A
#
# COMPACT_ATOMS: atom_id res chain seq x y z
N MET A 1 -2.07 13.99 5.57
CA MET A 1 -3.56 14.00 5.51
C MET A 1 -4.21 14.94 4.47
N ARG A 2 -3.85 16.24 4.34
CA ARG A 2 -4.52 17.17 3.39
C ARG A 2 -4.43 16.71 1.93
N GLN A 3 -3.24 16.26 1.52
CA GLN A 3 -2.98 15.72 0.19
C GLN A 3 -3.87 14.51 -0.11
N LEU A 4 -3.87 13.53 0.80
CA LEU A 4 -4.67 12.31 0.69
C LEU A 4 -6.18 12.57 0.56
N LYS A 5 -6.74 13.54 1.29
CA LYS A 5 -8.15 13.94 1.14
C LYS A 5 -8.44 14.52 -0.26
N ARG A 6 -7.51 15.32 -0.81
CA ARG A 6 -7.63 15.85 -2.18
C ARG A 6 -7.55 14.72 -3.20
N ILE A 7 -6.59 13.81 -3.04
CA ILE A 7 -6.45 12.62 -3.89
C ILE A 7 -7.75 11.80 -3.89
N ALA A 8 -8.30 11.49 -2.71
CA ALA A 8 -9.57 10.76 -2.61
C ALA A 8 -10.74 11.45 -3.32
N GLY A 9 -10.81 12.79 -3.24
CA GLY A 9 -11.78 13.58 -4.00
C GLY A 9 -11.58 13.49 -5.51
N GLU A 10 -10.33 13.60 -5.98
CA GLU A 10 -10.02 13.49 -7.41
C GLU A 10 -10.27 12.07 -7.96
N LEU A 11 -9.94 11.02 -7.20
CA LEU A 11 -10.26 9.64 -7.57
C LEU A 11 -11.76 9.44 -7.78
N THR A 12 -12.58 10.00 -6.87
CA THR A 12 -14.05 9.93 -6.98
C THR A 12 -14.57 10.69 -8.21
N ARG A 13 -13.89 11.77 -8.62
CA ARG A 13 -14.27 12.60 -9.77
C ARG A 13 -13.82 12.03 -11.12
N LEU A 14 -12.64 11.42 -11.16
CA LEU A 14 -11.99 10.97 -12.39
C LEU A 14 -12.44 9.58 -12.85
N VAL A 15 -12.73 8.68 -11.91
CA VAL A 15 -13.04 7.28 -12.22
C VAL A 15 -14.44 7.18 -12.82
N ARG A 16 -14.52 6.60 -14.03
CA ARG A 16 -15.80 6.42 -14.72
C ARG A 16 -16.62 5.31 -14.09
N GLN A 17 -17.92 5.32 -14.35
CA GLN A 17 -18.81 4.27 -13.88
C GLN A 17 -18.38 2.92 -14.47
N ALA A 18 -18.31 1.89 -13.61
CA ALA A 18 -17.90 0.53 -13.96
C ALA A 18 -16.43 0.35 -14.42
N GLU A 19 -15.58 1.36 -14.25
CA GLU A 19 -14.16 1.27 -14.58
C GLU A 19 -13.33 0.77 -13.37
N PRO A 20 -12.50 -0.28 -13.52
CA PRO A 20 -11.54 -0.66 -12.49
C PRO A 20 -10.52 0.46 -12.29
N ALA A 21 -10.32 0.87 -11.04
CA ALA A 21 -9.39 1.93 -10.70
C ALA A 21 -8.52 1.55 -9.51
N PHE A 22 -7.26 1.98 -9.59
CA PHE A 22 -6.23 1.72 -8.61
C PHE A 22 -5.60 3.04 -8.14
N PHE A 23 -5.18 3.07 -6.88
CA PHE A 23 -4.28 4.07 -6.35
C PHE A 23 -3.24 3.36 -5.50
N MET A 24 -1.97 3.74 -5.63
CA MET A 24 -0.88 3.03 -4.97
C MET A 24 0.33 3.93 -4.72
N GLY A 25 1.18 3.51 -3.79
CA GLY A 25 2.45 4.15 -3.47
C GLY A 25 2.77 4.13 -1.99
N ASP A 26 3.86 4.81 -1.62
CA ASP A 26 4.24 5.08 -0.24
C ASP A 26 3.40 6.22 0.33
N MET A 27 2.70 5.94 1.42
CA MET A 27 1.85 6.91 2.09
C MET A 27 2.51 7.62 3.27
N ASN A 28 3.68 7.15 3.72
CA ASN A 28 4.37 7.60 4.94
C ASN A 28 3.45 7.63 6.19
N ASP A 29 2.41 6.78 6.22
CA ASP A 29 1.42 6.71 7.29
C ASP A 29 0.68 5.37 7.20
N ALA A 30 0.79 4.52 8.22
CA ALA A 30 0.23 3.17 8.17
C ALA A 30 -1.30 3.13 8.32
N TRP A 31 -1.95 4.20 8.79
CA TRP A 31 -3.33 4.15 9.28
C TRP A 31 -4.30 5.09 8.55
N HIS A 32 -4.00 6.39 8.49
CA HIS A 32 -4.93 7.38 7.92
C HIS A 32 -5.25 7.16 6.43
N PRO A 33 -4.28 6.76 5.57
CA PRO A 33 -4.51 6.40 4.17
C PRO A 33 -5.59 5.36 3.97
N GLN A 34 -5.50 4.24 4.68
CA GLN A 34 -6.47 3.16 4.56
C GLN A 34 -7.88 3.64 4.91
N ARG A 35 -8.02 4.42 5.98
CA ARG A 35 -9.32 4.95 6.42
C ARG A 35 -9.93 5.93 5.41
N ILE A 36 -9.14 6.89 4.91
CA ILE A 36 -9.63 7.92 3.98
C ILE A 36 -9.96 7.32 2.61
N LEU A 37 -9.10 6.46 2.08
CA LEU A 37 -9.31 5.82 0.78
C LEU A 37 -10.52 4.88 0.81
N LYS A 38 -10.73 4.16 1.92
CA LYS A 38 -11.93 3.33 2.14
C LYS A 38 -13.21 4.14 2.09
N GLN A 39 -13.22 5.36 2.65
CA GLN A 39 -14.37 6.27 2.57
C GLN A 39 -14.67 6.72 1.13
N ALA A 40 -13.67 6.75 0.25
CA ALA A 40 -13.82 7.02 -1.17
C ALA A 40 -14.11 5.76 -2.02
N GLY A 41 -14.34 4.61 -1.39
CA GLY A 41 -14.66 3.36 -2.08
C GLY A 41 -13.45 2.57 -2.57
N PHE A 42 -12.23 2.90 -2.10
CA PHE A 42 -11.00 2.18 -2.42
C PHE A 42 -10.53 1.37 -1.22
N VAL A 43 -10.33 0.07 -1.39
CA VAL A 43 -9.92 -0.86 -0.32
C VAL A 43 -8.53 -1.40 -0.62
N SER A 44 -7.68 -1.53 0.39
CA SER A 44 -6.34 -2.12 0.21
C SER A 44 -6.43 -3.58 -0.21
N CYS A 45 -5.46 -4.04 -0.99
CA CYS A 45 -5.36 -5.45 -1.41
C CYS A 45 -5.44 -6.42 -0.22
N PHE A 46 -4.75 -6.13 0.89
CA PHE A 46 -4.79 -6.95 2.11
C PHE A 46 -6.17 -6.92 2.78
N ALA A 47 -6.77 -5.74 2.97
CA ALA A 47 -8.08 -5.63 3.60
C ALA A 47 -9.19 -6.30 2.76
N ALA A 48 -9.08 -6.25 1.43
CA ALA A 48 -9.99 -6.95 0.52
C ALA A 48 -9.90 -8.48 0.65
N LEU A 49 -8.75 -9.00 1.09
CA LEU A 49 -8.51 -10.42 1.39
C LEU A 49 -8.77 -10.77 2.87
N GLY A 50 -9.26 -9.83 3.68
CA GLY A 50 -9.47 -10.04 5.12
C GLY A 50 -8.18 -10.10 5.93
N MET A 51 -7.08 -9.54 5.41
CA MET A 51 -5.75 -9.55 6.03
C MET A 51 -5.38 -8.16 6.55
N GLN A 52 -4.52 -8.13 7.58
CA GLN A 52 -3.79 -6.93 7.96
C GLN A 52 -2.64 -6.70 6.97
N SER A 53 -2.34 -5.44 6.64
CA SER A 53 -1.17 -5.10 5.83
C SER A 53 0.12 -5.52 6.55
N PRO A 54 0.98 -6.35 5.93
CA PRO A 54 2.30 -6.66 6.47
C PRO A 54 3.20 -5.41 6.46
N PRO A 55 4.23 -5.34 7.32
CA PRO A 55 5.18 -4.25 7.28
C PRO A 55 5.95 -4.20 5.96
N THR A 56 6.11 -3.00 5.43
CA THR A 56 6.83 -2.70 4.18
C THR A 56 8.10 -1.91 4.45
N PHE A 57 8.19 -1.22 5.58
CA PHE A 57 9.35 -0.46 6.04
C PHE A 57 9.67 -0.88 7.49
N GLN A 58 10.88 -0.87 8.03
CA GLN A 58 12.17 -0.74 7.34
C GLN A 58 12.72 -2.11 6.95
N CYS A 59 13.32 -2.19 5.78
CA CYS A 59 13.97 -3.37 5.25
C CYS A 59 15.48 -3.40 5.59
N TYR A 60 15.96 -4.50 6.16
CA TYR A 60 17.38 -4.67 6.52
C TYR A 60 18.15 -5.48 5.46
N PRO A 61 19.45 -5.18 5.24
CA PRO A 61 20.28 -4.19 5.95
C PRO A 61 20.24 -2.76 5.37
N THR A 62 19.44 -2.51 4.34
CA THR A 62 19.45 -1.26 3.55
C THR A 62 18.84 -0.06 4.29
N ALA A 63 18.03 -0.32 5.30
CA ALA A 63 17.50 0.68 6.22
C ALA A 63 18.61 1.56 6.82
N ASN A 64 18.52 2.87 6.59
CA ASN A 64 19.47 3.84 7.12
C ASN A 64 19.11 4.19 8.58
N ILE A 65 19.51 3.31 9.51
CA ILE A 65 19.17 3.42 10.92
C ILE A 65 20.32 4.03 11.70
N GLN A 66 20.05 5.07 12.48
CA GLN A 66 21.04 5.56 13.44
C GLN A 66 21.16 4.57 14.61
N PRO A 67 22.38 4.29 15.14
CA PRO A 67 22.63 3.24 16.13
C PRO A 67 21.81 3.30 17.45
N VAL A 68 21.14 4.42 17.71
CA VAL A 68 20.40 4.71 18.95
C VAL A 68 18.91 4.91 18.72
N GLU A 69 18.44 4.87 17.46
CA GLU A 69 17.02 5.06 17.15
C GLU A 69 16.25 3.74 17.31
N PRO A 70 15.15 3.71 18.09
CA PRO A 70 14.28 2.55 18.14
C PRO A 70 13.67 2.31 16.76
N THR A 71 13.86 1.11 16.22
CA THR A 71 13.37 0.76 14.90
C THR A 71 11.96 0.21 15.00
N VAL A 72 11.04 0.80 14.25
CA VAL A 72 9.66 0.33 14.14
C VAL A 72 9.43 -0.10 12.70
N THR A 73 8.81 -1.26 12.54
CA THR A 73 8.36 -1.69 11.22
C THR A 73 6.94 -1.18 10.98
N GLU A 74 6.69 -0.64 9.79
CA GLU A 74 5.47 0.06 9.41
C GLU A 74 4.96 -0.44 8.06
N ALA A 75 3.65 -0.47 7.89
CA ALA A 75 2.97 -0.84 6.65
C ALA A 75 2.53 0.43 5.91
N ILE A 76 3.48 1.14 5.31
CA ILE A 76 3.28 2.48 4.72
C ILE A 76 3.06 2.46 3.21
N ASP A 77 3.42 1.37 2.55
CA ASP A 77 3.15 1.18 1.12
C ASP A 77 1.79 0.51 0.92
N LEU A 78 0.98 1.06 0.01
CA LEU A 78 -0.37 0.58 -0.25
C LEU A 78 -0.63 0.38 -1.74
N ILE A 79 -1.40 -0.67 -2.03
CA ILE A 79 -2.18 -0.80 -3.26
C ILE A 79 -3.65 -0.86 -2.85
N VAL A 80 -4.45 0.12 -3.29
CA VAL A 80 -5.90 0.14 -3.10
C VAL A 80 -6.62 0.08 -4.44
N ALA A 81 -7.79 -0.55 -4.46
CA ALA A 81 -8.62 -0.65 -5.65
C ALA A 81 -10.10 -0.41 -5.32
N ASN A 82 -10.84 0.05 -6.32
CA ASN A 82 -12.30 0.14 -6.22
C ASN A 82 -12.97 -1.24 -6.39
N LYS A 83 -14.29 -1.29 -6.24
CA LYS A 83 -15.08 -2.54 -6.30
C LYS A 83 -15.06 -3.28 -7.65
N TYR A 84 -14.56 -2.65 -8.72
CA TYR A 84 -14.52 -3.24 -10.07
C TYR A 84 -13.20 -3.99 -10.34
N ALA A 85 -12.29 -4.04 -9.35
CA ALA A 85 -11.10 -4.87 -9.38
C ALA A 85 -11.06 -5.76 -8.13
N ARG A 86 -11.20 -7.07 -8.31
CA ARG A 86 -11.22 -8.04 -7.22
C ARG A 86 -9.80 -8.52 -6.89
N ALA A 87 -9.34 -8.29 -5.66
CA ALA A 87 -8.08 -8.87 -5.20
C ALA A 87 -8.17 -10.41 -5.14
N VAL A 88 -7.15 -11.09 -5.65
CA VAL A 88 -7.03 -12.56 -5.69
C VAL A 88 -5.90 -13.04 -4.80
N ALA A 89 -4.79 -12.30 -4.78
CA ALA A 89 -3.64 -12.57 -3.91
C ALA A 89 -2.92 -11.26 -3.59
N ALA A 90 -2.26 -11.19 -2.44
CA ALA A 90 -1.39 -10.08 -2.07
C ALA A 90 -0.26 -10.56 -1.16
N GLY A 91 0.89 -9.90 -1.24
CA GLY A 91 2.06 -10.23 -0.43
C GLY A 91 3.07 -9.08 -0.39
N VAL A 92 4.02 -9.21 0.53
CA VAL A 92 5.16 -8.31 0.67
C VAL A 92 6.42 -9.18 0.56
N PRO A 93 6.85 -9.53 -0.67
CA PRO A 93 8.00 -10.42 -0.85
C PRO A 93 9.29 -9.76 -0.38
N GLN A 94 10.11 -10.52 0.31
CA GLN A 94 11.46 -10.11 0.69
C GLN A 94 12.41 -10.48 -0.46
N CYS A 95 12.84 -9.46 -1.20
CA CYS A 95 13.68 -9.61 -2.37
C CYS A 95 15.10 -9.17 -2.06
N TYR A 96 16.09 -9.98 -2.46
CA TYR A 96 17.49 -9.70 -2.19
C TYR A 96 18.30 -9.76 -3.49
N GLY A 97 19.23 -8.82 -3.65
CA GLY A 97 20.37 -8.95 -4.54
C GLY A 97 21.56 -9.37 -3.70
N GLU A 98 21.99 -10.63 -3.84
CA GLU A 98 22.91 -11.27 -2.90
C GLU A 98 22.34 -11.20 -1.47
N ASP A 99 23.09 -10.62 -0.52
CA ASP A 99 22.66 -10.47 0.88
C ASP A 99 22.09 -9.08 1.20
N THR A 100 21.87 -8.24 0.17
CA THR A 100 21.40 -6.86 0.33
C THR A 100 20.02 -6.67 -0.29
N ALA A 101 19.12 -6.03 0.44
CA ALA A 101 17.84 -5.64 -0.11
C ALA A 101 17.99 -4.45 -1.06
N PRO A 102 17.24 -4.39 -2.17
CA PRO A 102 17.38 -3.33 -3.16
C PRO A 102 16.87 -1.96 -2.69
N SER A 103 16.11 -1.91 -1.59
CA SER A 103 15.52 -0.71 -0.98
C SER A 103 15.36 -0.93 0.52
N ASP A 104 15.24 0.16 1.27
CA ASP A 104 14.73 0.21 2.64
C ASP A 104 13.22 -0.09 2.75
N HIS A 105 12.53 -0.30 1.62
CA HIS A 105 11.15 -0.77 1.54
C HIS A 105 11.05 -2.15 0.86
N TRP A 106 10.17 -3.00 1.41
CA TRP A 106 9.66 -4.18 0.75
C TRP A 106 8.51 -3.82 -0.20
N PRO A 107 8.50 -4.35 -1.43
CA PRO A 107 7.43 -4.05 -2.37
C PRO A 107 6.11 -4.68 -1.91
N VAL A 108 5.00 -3.99 -2.15
CA VAL A 108 3.67 -4.62 -2.10
C VAL A 108 3.37 -5.20 -3.48
N GLN A 109 3.07 -6.49 -3.54
CA GLN A 109 2.63 -7.18 -4.74
C GLN A 109 1.19 -7.66 -4.57
N ALA A 110 0.36 -7.46 -5.60
CA ALA A 110 -1.02 -7.95 -5.59
C ALA A 110 -1.45 -8.43 -6.98
N VAL A 111 -2.31 -9.45 -7.00
CA VAL A 111 -2.96 -9.96 -8.20
C VAL A 111 -4.43 -9.59 -8.14
N TYR A 112 -4.93 -8.99 -9.21
CA TYR A 112 -6.32 -8.59 -9.34
C TYR A 112 -6.97 -9.28 -10.55
N GLN A 113 -8.23 -9.67 -10.37
CA GLN A 113 -9.11 -10.00 -11.47
C GLN A 113 -9.97 -8.78 -11.80
N LEU A 114 -9.92 -8.38 -13.07
CA LEU A 114 -10.78 -7.33 -13.62
C LEU A 114 -12.06 -7.97 -14.18
N THR A 115 -13.17 -7.27 -14.03
CA THR A 115 -14.47 -7.63 -14.62
C THR A 115 -14.80 -6.73 -15.79
#